data_AF-A0A948Q8I5-F1
#
_entry.id   AF-A0A948Q8I5-F1
#
_cell.length_a   1.000
_cell.length_b   1.000
_cell.length_c   1.000
_cell.angle_alpha   90.00
_cell.angle_beta   90.00
_cell.angle_gamma   90.00
#
_symmetry.space_group_name_H-M   'P 1'
#
loop_
_entity.id
_entity.type
_entity.pdbx_description
1 polymer ?
#
loop_
_entity_poly.entity_id
_entity_poly.type
_entity_poly.pdbx_seq_one_letter_code
_entity_poly.pdbx_strand_id
1 'polypeptide(L)'
;MRDKFKKIAQKVFGFSFILCPLPFTLRRGQFIIPSLLVIPSLLLFVYLIFETAKLSREKIRHQFAIDSAAFIQMGDYTNLFNRTAYVNGTFPYRVFKEVYECPPNDYLQRTDDTGEECPYETLYDAGNFPKYVGDVAGEPPVTLDGKSKWDIKFGPANAGMNANPPVLPPIHTLFTNDQGKMLYLFWDPALGVYKFYAQFYTLLGTIEKSQITVFERLTENFNFFRKSYYLNTGECRNNPAGCAEDGVAGFKANAIREGNNFHMHYTSKLQFWAKVPQTGIPPYMLHHTNPPVDIKLFQLATVDNDALEAAGNGYEVFQGWDVQSNYFDIDFNTLAACRETGRPCVHAMVASQCPALSSGNNCVWPNPTPKYQTRLYP
;
A
#
# COMPACT_ATOMS: atom_id res chain seq x y z
N MET A 1 -4.37 35.51 38.80
CA MET A 1 -4.23 36.38 37.61
C MET A 1 -5.36 37.41 37.44
N ARG A 2 -6.17 37.69 38.48
CA ARG A 2 -7.26 38.69 38.45
C ARG A 2 -6.92 40.02 39.16
N ASP A 3 -5.94 40.03 40.06
CA ASP A 3 -5.61 41.25 40.85
C ASP A 3 -4.56 42.18 40.24
N LYS A 4 -3.81 41.72 39.22
CA LYS A 4 -2.81 42.59 38.54
C LYS A 4 -3.43 43.56 37.52
N PHE A 5 -4.64 43.30 37.02
CA PHE A 5 -5.31 44.19 36.07
C PHE A 5 -5.99 45.41 36.74
N LYS A 6 -6.30 45.33 38.04
CA LYS A 6 -6.96 46.42 38.78
C LYS A 6 -6.03 47.62 39.05
N LYS A 7 -4.72 47.40 39.14
CA LYS A 7 -3.74 48.47 39.42
C LYS A 7 -3.32 49.30 38.20
N ILE A 8 -3.56 48.82 36.98
CA ILE A 8 -3.21 49.56 35.75
C ILE A 8 -4.34 50.54 35.37
N ALA A 9 -5.60 50.17 35.61
CA ALA A 9 -6.75 51.04 35.30
C ALA A 9 -6.82 52.31 36.19
N GLN A 10 -6.23 52.28 37.39
CA GLN A 10 -6.31 53.38 38.35
C GLN A 10 -5.26 54.49 38.12
N LYS A 11 -4.27 54.26 37.25
CA LYS A 11 -3.17 55.21 37.00
C LYS A 11 -3.33 56.07 35.74
N VAL A 12 -4.28 55.75 34.87
CA VAL A 12 -4.45 56.41 33.56
C VAL A 12 -5.48 57.55 33.59
N PHE A 13 -6.38 57.60 34.58
CA PHE A 13 -7.48 58.57 34.62
C PHE A 13 -7.34 59.65 35.71
N GLY A 14 -6.11 60.04 36.03
CA GLY A 14 -5.82 61.22 36.85
C GLY A 14 -5.63 62.46 35.97
N PHE A 15 -6.71 63.01 35.41
CA PHE A 15 -6.69 64.36 34.84
C PHE A 15 -7.73 65.23 35.52
N SER A 16 -7.21 66.22 36.27
CA SER A 16 -7.97 67.33 36.83
C SER A 16 -8.59 68.15 35.69
N PHE A 17 -9.88 68.43 35.79
CA PHE A 17 -10.50 69.50 35.02
C PHE A 17 -11.21 70.49 35.95
N ILE A 18 -10.78 71.73 35.78
CA ILE A 18 -11.16 72.95 36.47
C ILE A 18 -12.61 73.32 36.15
N LEU A 19 -13.28 73.89 37.14
CA LEU A 19 -14.61 74.49 37.07
C LEU A 19 -14.77 75.48 35.91
N CYS A 20 -15.89 75.38 35.19
CA CYS A 20 -16.62 76.56 34.74
C CYS A 20 -18.11 76.21 34.57
N PRO A 21 -19.06 77.00 35.12
CA PRO A 21 -20.47 76.68 35.08
C PRO A 21 -21.15 77.35 33.89
N LEU A 22 -21.81 76.58 33.03
CA LEU A 22 -22.87 77.09 32.16
C LEU A 22 -24.03 76.09 32.15
N PRO A 23 -25.28 76.59 32.21
CA PRO A 23 -26.48 75.78 32.30
C PRO A 23 -26.78 75.22 30.92
N PHE A 24 -27.25 73.97 30.81
CA PHE A 24 -28.20 73.49 29.79
C PHE A 24 -28.25 71.95 29.85
N THR A 25 -29.37 71.45 30.39
CA THR A 25 -30.05 70.19 30.05
C THR A 25 -29.23 68.89 30.03
N LEU A 26 -29.58 67.96 30.92
CA LEU A 26 -29.09 66.57 30.96
C LEU A 26 -28.99 65.92 29.57
N ARG A 27 -27.75 65.75 29.09
CA ARG A 27 -27.38 64.92 27.94
C ARG A 27 -27.47 63.43 28.27
N ARG A 28 -28.66 62.92 28.63
CA ARG A 28 -28.90 61.47 28.70
C ARG A 28 -28.87 60.83 27.30
N GLY A 29 -29.20 61.58 26.26
CA GLY A 29 -29.17 61.11 24.86
C GLY A 29 -27.78 60.81 24.29
N GLN A 30 -26.70 61.40 24.82
CA GLN A 30 -25.34 61.23 24.26
C GLN A 30 -24.68 59.89 24.60
N PHE A 31 -25.11 59.22 25.68
CA PHE A 31 -24.69 57.83 25.95
C PHE A 31 -25.66 56.82 25.34
N ILE A 32 -26.94 57.16 25.27
CA ILE A 32 -27.98 56.26 24.75
C ILE A 32 -27.77 56.02 23.24
N ILE A 33 -27.54 57.06 22.42
CA ILE A 33 -27.44 56.92 20.96
C ILE A 33 -26.26 56.02 20.53
N PRO A 34 -25.02 56.19 21.04
CA PRO A 34 -23.94 55.26 20.72
C PRO A 34 -24.20 53.86 21.27
N SER A 35 -24.78 53.70 22.47
CA SER A 35 -25.08 52.38 23.03
C SER A 35 -26.14 51.61 22.23
N LEU A 36 -27.08 52.32 21.61
CA LEU A 36 -28.15 51.75 20.77
C LEU A 36 -27.63 51.19 19.44
N LEU A 37 -26.46 51.66 18.99
CA LEU A 37 -25.78 51.12 17.80
C LEU A 37 -24.69 50.13 18.20
N VAL A 38 -23.85 50.47 19.17
CA VAL A 38 -22.68 49.66 19.55
C VAL A 38 -23.09 48.33 20.18
N ILE A 39 -24.11 48.28 21.05
CA ILE A 39 -24.51 47.03 21.71
C ILE A 39 -25.11 46.03 20.70
N PRO A 40 -26.07 46.41 19.83
CA PRO A 40 -26.56 45.50 18.79
C PRO A 40 -25.48 45.09 17.79
N SER A 41 -24.61 46.01 17.37
CA SER A 41 -23.49 45.67 16.48
C SER A 41 -22.51 44.68 17.13
N LEU A 42 -22.22 44.85 18.42
CA LEU A 42 -21.35 43.94 19.16
C LEU A 42 -22.00 42.56 19.37
N LEU A 43 -23.32 42.51 19.61
CA LEU A 43 -24.07 41.25 19.65
C LEU A 43 -24.03 40.54 18.28
N LEU A 44 -24.27 41.24 17.17
CA LEU A 44 -24.17 40.68 15.83
C LEU A 44 -22.76 40.14 15.54
N PHE A 45 -21.72 40.87 15.96
CA PHE A 45 -20.34 40.42 15.82
C PHE A 45 -20.05 39.15 16.62
N VAL A 46 -20.55 39.05 17.86
CA VAL A 46 -20.44 37.82 18.67
C VAL A 46 -21.18 36.65 18.01
N TYR A 47 -22.37 36.87 17.47
CA TYR A 47 -23.12 35.84 16.73
C TYR A 47 -22.38 35.40 15.47
N LEU A 48 -21.74 36.31 14.75
CA LEU A 48 -20.92 35.99 13.58
C LEU A 48 -19.71 35.13 13.96
N ILE A 49 -19.03 35.43 15.07
CA ILE A 49 -17.94 34.58 15.59
C ILE A 49 -18.47 33.18 15.96
N PHE A 50 -19.64 33.09 16.59
CA PHE A 50 -20.23 31.81 16.96
C PHE A 50 -20.58 30.94 15.74
N GLU A 51 -21.24 31.53 14.73
CA GLU A 51 -21.60 30.82 13.50
C GLU A 51 -20.36 30.39 12.70
N THR A 52 -19.34 31.26 12.61
CA THR A 52 -18.08 30.89 11.96
C THR A 52 -17.33 29.80 12.72
N ALA A 53 -17.33 29.83 14.06
CA ALA A 53 -16.73 28.76 14.87
C ALA A 53 -17.47 27.43 14.71
N LYS A 54 -18.81 27.45 14.58
CA LYS A 54 -19.62 26.25 14.29
C LYS A 54 -19.24 25.66 12.93
N LEU A 55 -19.17 26.49 11.88
CA LEU A 55 -18.78 26.05 10.54
C LEU A 55 -17.34 25.50 10.53
N SER A 56 -16.42 26.17 11.22
CA SER A 56 -15.04 25.70 11.36
C SER A 56 -14.96 24.35 12.07
N ARG A 57 -15.77 24.12 13.11
CA ARG A 57 -15.80 22.84 13.83
C ARG A 57 -16.30 21.71 12.94
N GLU A 58 -17.35 21.95 12.17
CA GLU A 58 -17.85 20.94 11.21
C GLU A 58 -16.82 20.67 10.11
N LYS A 59 -16.20 21.70 9.53
CA LYS A 59 -15.12 21.49 8.54
C LYS A 59 -13.99 20.62 9.11
N ILE A 60 -13.53 20.90 10.33
CA ILE A 60 -12.49 20.12 11.00
C ILE A 60 -12.93 18.66 11.18
N ARG A 61 -14.20 18.44 11.54
CA ARG A 61 -14.77 17.11 11.70
C ARG A 61 -14.78 16.33 10.38
N HIS A 62 -15.19 16.97 9.28
CA HIS A 62 -15.13 16.39 7.94
C HIS A 62 -13.69 16.10 7.50
N GLN A 63 -12.74 16.98 7.82
CA GLN A 63 -11.32 16.77 7.51
C GLN A 63 -10.78 15.53 8.25
N PHE A 64 -10.99 15.44 9.56
CA PHE A 64 -10.56 14.26 10.32
C PHE A 64 -11.22 12.97 9.82
N ALA A 65 -12.48 13.05 9.39
CA ALA A 65 -13.21 11.92 8.83
C ALA A 65 -12.61 11.45 7.50
N ILE A 66 -12.28 12.38 6.60
CA ILE A 66 -11.72 12.04 5.29
C ILE A 66 -10.29 11.51 5.42
N ASP A 67 -9.47 12.14 6.26
CA ASP A 67 -8.11 11.73 6.57
C ASP A 67 -8.07 10.28 7.06
N SER A 68 -8.93 9.97 8.02
CA SER A 68 -9.04 8.62 8.60
C SER A 68 -9.55 7.60 7.60
N ALA A 69 -10.56 7.96 6.80
CA ALA A 69 -11.15 7.07 5.80
C ALA A 69 -10.17 6.77 4.66
N ALA A 70 -9.52 7.80 4.12
CA ALA A 70 -8.52 7.69 3.07
C ALA A 70 -7.31 6.88 3.53
N PHE A 71 -6.81 7.13 4.74
CA PHE A 71 -5.69 6.38 5.32
C PHE A 71 -6.00 4.89 5.47
N ILE A 72 -7.16 4.55 6.04
CA ILE A 72 -7.58 3.14 6.20
C ILE A 72 -7.70 2.47 4.83
N GLN A 73 -8.34 3.14 3.87
CA GLN A 73 -8.57 2.55 2.55
C GLN A 73 -7.26 2.33 1.78
N MET A 74 -6.33 3.28 1.83
CA MET A 74 -5.01 3.09 1.23
C MET A 74 -4.17 2.04 1.98
N GLY A 75 -4.42 1.84 3.27
CA GLY A 75 -3.88 0.72 4.05
C GLY A 75 -4.16 -0.64 3.43
N ASP A 76 -5.34 -0.86 2.84
CA ASP A 76 -5.66 -2.11 2.14
C ASP A 76 -4.76 -2.31 0.90
N TYR A 77 -4.47 -1.25 0.15
CA TYR A 77 -3.58 -1.28 -1.02
C TYR A 77 -2.13 -1.57 -0.60
N THR A 78 -1.64 -0.85 0.40
CA THR A 78 -0.33 -1.09 1.03
C THR A 78 -0.17 -2.55 1.48
N ASN A 79 -1.21 -3.11 2.10
CA ASN A 79 -1.20 -4.50 2.54
C ASN A 79 -1.17 -5.50 1.38
N LEU A 80 -1.95 -5.25 0.31
CA LEU A 80 -1.89 -6.07 -0.90
C LEU A 80 -0.47 -6.06 -1.48
N PHE A 81 0.08 -4.87 -1.77
CA PHE A 81 1.40 -4.75 -2.40
C PHE A 81 2.53 -5.36 -1.58
N ASN A 82 2.52 -5.18 -0.25
CA ASN A 82 3.51 -5.80 0.63
C ASN A 82 3.41 -7.33 0.64
N ARG A 83 2.19 -7.88 0.65
CA ARG A 83 2.00 -9.34 0.64
C ARG A 83 2.37 -9.95 -0.70
N THR A 84 1.98 -9.32 -1.80
CA THR A 84 2.38 -9.74 -3.15
C THR A 84 3.89 -9.69 -3.32
N ALA A 85 4.56 -8.60 -2.89
CA ALA A 85 6.02 -8.52 -2.90
C ALA A 85 6.68 -9.63 -2.05
N TYR A 86 6.08 -9.98 -0.91
CA TYR A 86 6.57 -11.05 -0.05
C TYR A 86 6.44 -12.43 -0.73
N VAL A 87 5.28 -12.73 -1.31
CA VAL A 87 5.00 -13.98 -2.06
C VAL A 87 5.88 -14.10 -3.30
N ASN A 88 6.14 -13.00 -4.00
CA ASN A 88 6.95 -12.99 -5.22
C ASN A 88 8.44 -13.25 -4.99
N GLY A 89 8.98 -12.91 -3.82
CA GLY A 89 10.44 -12.85 -3.64
C GLY A 89 10.92 -13.41 -2.31
N THR A 90 10.59 -12.70 -1.24
CA THR A 90 11.18 -12.97 0.09
C THR A 90 10.80 -14.35 0.61
N PHE A 91 9.56 -14.77 0.40
CA PHE A 91 9.06 -16.02 0.92
C PHE A 91 9.62 -17.24 0.16
N PRO A 92 9.59 -17.31 -1.18
CA PRO A 92 10.34 -18.32 -1.93
C PRO A 92 11.81 -18.37 -1.55
N TYR A 93 12.50 -17.23 -1.55
CA TYR A 93 13.92 -17.15 -1.20
C TYR A 93 14.23 -17.83 0.15
N ARG A 94 13.48 -17.50 1.20
CA ARG A 94 13.69 -18.04 2.55
C ARG A 94 13.38 -19.52 2.66
N VAL A 95 12.27 -19.97 2.06
CA VAL A 95 11.84 -21.37 2.15
C VAL A 95 12.77 -22.28 1.36
N PHE A 96 13.18 -21.89 0.16
CA PHE A 96 14.16 -22.67 -0.60
C PHE A 96 15.51 -22.71 0.07
N LYS A 97 15.92 -21.61 0.72
CA LYS A 97 17.11 -21.58 1.58
C LYS A 97 16.95 -22.57 2.71
N GLU A 98 15.93 -22.47 3.54
CA GLU A 98 15.73 -23.38 4.68
C GLU A 98 15.69 -24.88 4.29
N VAL A 99 15.11 -25.23 3.14
CA VAL A 99 14.92 -26.63 2.73
C VAL A 99 16.12 -27.20 1.97
N TYR A 100 16.81 -26.39 1.16
CA TYR A 100 17.85 -26.86 0.24
C TYR A 100 19.23 -26.26 0.49
N GLU A 101 19.39 -25.37 1.48
CA GLU A 101 20.71 -24.91 1.93
C GLU A 101 21.56 -26.12 2.30
N CYS A 102 22.85 -26.04 2.00
CA CYS A 102 23.78 -27.13 2.24
C CYS A 102 24.54 -26.90 3.56
N PRO A 103 24.11 -27.52 4.68
CA PRO A 103 25.01 -27.75 5.81
C PRO A 103 26.13 -28.72 5.35
N PRO A 104 27.23 -28.87 6.11
CA PRO A 104 28.52 -29.37 5.60
C PRO A 104 28.57 -30.74 4.89
N ASN A 105 27.47 -31.51 4.78
CA ASN A 105 27.45 -32.86 4.20
C ASN A 105 26.33 -33.14 3.16
N ASP A 106 25.49 -32.16 2.77
CA ASP A 106 24.33 -32.39 1.87
C ASP A 106 24.55 -31.89 0.43
N TYR A 107 25.81 -31.88 -0.02
CA TYR A 107 26.15 -31.42 -1.36
C TYR A 107 25.89 -32.48 -2.44
N LEU A 108 25.53 -32.03 -3.64
CA LEU A 108 25.41 -32.87 -4.83
C LEU A 108 26.81 -33.09 -5.42
N GLN A 109 27.25 -34.34 -5.46
CA GLN A 109 28.53 -34.70 -6.06
C GLN A 109 28.52 -34.50 -7.57
N ARG A 110 29.62 -33.97 -8.11
CA ARG A 110 29.80 -33.86 -9.56
C ARG A 110 30.30 -35.18 -10.16
N THR A 111 29.95 -35.44 -11.42
CA THR A 111 30.37 -36.65 -12.17
C THR A 111 31.76 -36.61 -12.73
N ASP A 112 32.35 -35.41 -12.79
CA ASP A 112 33.69 -35.15 -13.32
C ASP A 112 34.75 -35.16 -12.21
N ASP A 113 34.38 -35.55 -10.98
CA ASP A 113 35.21 -35.50 -9.77
C ASP A 113 35.79 -34.11 -9.45
N THR A 114 35.26 -33.03 -10.05
CA THR A 114 35.78 -31.67 -9.86
C THR A 114 35.26 -30.98 -8.58
N GLY A 115 34.40 -31.64 -7.81
CA GLY A 115 33.90 -31.16 -6.53
C GLY A 115 32.42 -31.49 -6.29
N GLU A 116 31.80 -30.70 -5.43
CA GLU A 116 30.39 -30.83 -5.06
C GLU A 116 29.68 -29.48 -5.23
N GLU A 117 28.37 -29.50 -5.49
CA GLU A 117 27.56 -28.31 -5.73
C GLU A 117 26.38 -28.30 -4.77
N CYS A 118 26.01 -27.10 -4.28
CA CYS A 118 24.91 -26.99 -3.35
C CYS A 118 23.55 -27.04 -4.08
N PRO A 119 22.62 -27.97 -3.74
CA PRO A 119 21.29 -28.02 -4.34
C PRO A 119 20.54 -26.68 -4.37
N TYR A 120 20.70 -25.84 -3.35
CA TYR A 120 20.17 -24.49 -3.33
C TYR A 120 20.62 -23.63 -4.53
N GLU A 121 21.93 -23.60 -4.79
CA GLU A 121 22.53 -22.85 -5.91
C GLU A 121 22.16 -23.48 -7.26
N THR A 122 22.19 -24.81 -7.35
CA THR A 122 21.76 -25.52 -8.56
C THR A 122 20.32 -25.17 -8.94
N LEU A 123 19.40 -25.13 -7.97
CA LEU A 123 18.01 -24.75 -8.21
C LEU A 123 17.86 -23.26 -8.55
N TYR A 124 18.68 -22.40 -7.94
CA TYR A 124 18.70 -20.97 -8.27
C TYR A 124 19.18 -20.73 -9.70
N ASP A 125 20.25 -21.40 -10.13
CA ASP A 125 20.84 -21.26 -11.45
C ASP A 125 19.92 -21.75 -12.56
N ALA A 126 19.14 -22.80 -12.28
CA ALA A 126 18.03 -23.26 -13.12
C ALA A 126 16.84 -22.28 -13.17
N GLY A 127 16.86 -21.23 -12.35
CA GLY A 127 15.86 -20.17 -12.33
C GLY A 127 14.55 -20.59 -11.66
N ASN A 128 14.59 -21.50 -10.69
CA ASN A 128 13.37 -22.05 -10.07
C ASN A 128 12.75 -21.12 -9.02
N PHE A 129 13.56 -20.26 -8.39
CA PHE A 129 13.09 -19.31 -7.41
C PHE A 129 13.96 -18.04 -7.45
N PRO A 130 13.46 -16.91 -6.97
CA PRO A 130 14.25 -15.70 -6.87
C PRO A 130 15.07 -15.68 -5.58
N LYS A 131 16.31 -15.22 -5.68
CA LYS A 131 17.28 -15.13 -4.58
C LYS A 131 17.81 -13.72 -4.45
N TYR A 132 18.23 -13.32 -3.24
CA TYR A 132 19.01 -12.11 -3.06
C TYR A 132 20.38 -12.23 -3.76
N VAL A 133 20.76 -11.24 -4.59
CA VAL A 133 22.04 -11.30 -5.34
C VAL A 133 23.27 -11.42 -4.44
N GLY A 134 23.23 -10.83 -3.23
CA GLY A 134 24.34 -10.88 -2.28
C GLY A 134 24.25 -12.02 -1.26
N ASP A 135 23.44 -13.04 -1.53
CA ASP A 135 23.34 -14.22 -0.68
C ASP A 135 24.54 -15.14 -0.86
N VAL A 136 25.00 -15.75 0.24
CA VAL A 136 26.13 -16.70 0.27
C VAL A 136 25.60 -18.05 0.73
N ALA A 137 25.96 -19.11 0.00
CA ALA A 137 25.62 -20.49 0.35
C ALA A 137 26.38 -20.96 1.60
N GLY A 138 25.71 -21.72 2.45
CA GLY A 138 26.19 -22.20 3.75
C GLY A 138 26.03 -21.18 4.89
N GLU A 139 25.59 -19.95 4.60
CA GLU A 139 25.37 -18.90 5.60
C GLU A 139 23.88 -18.63 5.83
N PRO A 140 23.46 -18.22 7.04
CA PRO A 140 22.07 -17.84 7.27
C PRO A 140 21.64 -16.67 6.38
N PRO A 141 20.33 -16.55 6.04
CA PRO A 141 19.84 -15.44 5.22
C PRO A 141 20.22 -14.08 5.80
N VAL A 142 20.78 -13.21 4.95
CA VAL A 142 21.19 -11.86 5.35
C VAL A 142 19.96 -11.01 5.69
N THR A 143 20.03 -10.24 6.78
CA THR A 143 18.98 -9.29 7.15
C THR A 143 18.98 -8.11 6.19
N LEU A 144 17.86 -7.87 5.49
CA LEU A 144 17.74 -6.82 4.46
C LEU A 144 16.95 -5.58 4.95
N ASP A 145 16.58 -5.52 6.23
CA ASP A 145 15.73 -4.47 6.79
C ASP A 145 16.32 -3.06 6.65
N GLY A 146 17.64 -2.93 6.69
CA GLY A 146 18.33 -1.66 6.47
C GLY A 146 18.44 -1.21 5.01
N LYS A 147 18.16 -2.09 4.03
CA LYS A 147 18.32 -1.76 2.60
C LYS A 147 17.03 -1.17 2.02
N SER A 148 17.15 -0.12 1.22
CA SER A 148 16.00 0.48 0.51
C SER A 148 15.42 -0.44 -0.56
N LYS A 149 16.26 -1.30 -1.15
CA LYS A 149 15.90 -2.26 -2.19
C LYS A 149 16.51 -3.62 -1.85
N TRP A 150 15.76 -4.69 -2.06
CA TRP A 150 16.19 -6.04 -1.68
C TRP A 150 16.86 -6.82 -2.80
N ASP A 151 16.85 -6.35 -4.05
CA ASP A 151 17.50 -6.99 -5.21
C ASP A 151 17.30 -8.52 -5.26
N ILE A 152 16.08 -8.98 -4.98
CA ILE A 152 15.70 -10.39 -5.09
C ILE A 152 15.26 -10.64 -6.53
N LYS A 153 15.88 -11.60 -7.23
CA LYS A 153 15.63 -11.86 -8.65
C LYS A 153 15.86 -13.33 -9.00
N PHE A 154 15.20 -13.84 -10.04
CA PHE A 154 15.45 -15.17 -10.61
C PHE A 154 16.86 -15.29 -11.18
N GLY A 155 17.40 -16.51 -11.13
CA GLY A 155 18.69 -16.84 -11.70
C GLY A 155 18.73 -16.77 -13.24
N PRO A 156 19.91 -17.01 -13.82
CA PRO A 156 20.20 -16.74 -15.23
C PRO A 156 19.29 -17.51 -16.21
N ALA A 157 18.96 -18.78 -15.93
CA ALA A 157 18.16 -19.60 -16.83
C ALA A 157 16.74 -19.06 -17.07
N ASN A 158 16.17 -18.35 -16.08
CA ASN A 158 14.86 -17.70 -16.19
C ASN A 158 14.95 -16.19 -15.99
N ALA A 159 16.03 -15.56 -16.47
CA ALA A 159 16.22 -14.10 -16.33
C ALA A 159 15.09 -13.27 -16.95
N GLY A 160 14.37 -13.81 -17.96
CA GLY A 160 13.19 -13.18 -18.55
C GLY A 160 12.02 -12.98 -17.56
N MET A 161 11.98 -13.75 -16.47
CA MET A 161 10.98 -13.55 -15.42
C MET A 161 11.25 -12.26 -14.63
N ASN A 162 12.48 -11.72 -14.64
CA ASN A 162 12.86 -10.48 -13.95
C ASN A 162 12.39 -9.19 -14.66
N ALA A 163 11.56 -9.28 -15.69
CA ALA A 163 10.91 -8.13 -16.33
C ALA A 163 9.51 -7.88 -15.74
N ASN A 164 8.95 -6.68 -15.97
CA ASN A 164 7.53 -6.38 -15.74
C ASN A 164 6.91 -5.83 -17.04
N PRO A 165 6.08 -6.59 -17.76
CA PRO A 165 5.60 -7.94 -17.44
C PRO A 165 6.69 -9.02 -17.55
N PRO A 166 6.59 -10.12 -16.79
CA PRO A 166 7.55 -11.22 -16.83
C PRO A 166 7.36 -12.07 -18.09
N VAL A 167 8.46 -12.63 -18.60
CA VAL A 167 8.44 -13.60 -19.70
C VAL A 167 8.66 -14.99 -19.12
N LEU A 168 7.59 -15.81 -19.08
CA LEU A 168 7.67 -17.18 -18.59
C LEU A 168 8.12 -18.14 -19.69
N PRO A 169 8.98 -19.12 -19.38
CA PRO A 169 9.33 -20.15 -20.33
C PRO A 169 8.11 -21.04 -20.63
N PRO A 170 7.95 -21.53 -21.87
CA PRO A 170 6.85 -22.43 -22.23
C PRO A 170 6.92 -23.78 -21.50
N ILE A 171 8.13 -24.19 -21.09
CA ILE A 171 8.38 -25.36 -20.25
C ILE A 171 9.32 -24.90 -19.14
N HIS A 172 8.86 -24.95 -17.90
CA HIS A 172 9.69 -24.64 -16.74
C HIS A 172 10.57 -25.85 -16.40
N THR A 173 11.88 -25.66 -16.35
CA THR A 173 12.85 -26.75 -16.19
C THR A 173 13.47 -26.70 -14.79
N LEU A 174 13.16 -27.66 -13.92
CA LEU A 174 13.69 -27.68 -12.55
C LEU A 174 15.18 -28.00 -12.49
N PHE A 175 15.61 -28.96 -13.30
CA PHE A 175 17.00 -29.35 -13.46
C PHE A 175 17.31 -29.40 -14.94
N THR A 176 18.31 -28.66 -15.37
CA THR A 176 18.69 -28.58 -16.78
C THR A 176 19.38 -29.86 -17.25
N ASN A 177 19.46 -30.06 -18.56
CA ASN A 177 20.20 -31.18 -19.15
C ASN A 177 21.66 -31.17 -18.69
N ASP A 178 22.28 -30.00 -18.64
CA ASP A 178 23.69 -29.87 -18.25
C ASP A 178 23.90 -30.18 -16.77
N GLN A 179 23.00 -29.72 -15.89
CA GLN A 179 23.00 -30.11 -14.47
C GLN A 179 22.80 -31.62 -14.30
N GLY A 180 21.87 -32.24 -15.05
CA GLY A 180 21.64 -33.68 -15.00
C GLY A 180 22.84 -34.53 -15.45
N LYS A 181 23.68 -34.01 -16.36
CA LYS A 181 24.95 -34.65 -16.76
C LYS A 181 26.02 -34.49 -15.68
N MET A 182 26.18 -33.27 -15.18
CA MET A 182 27.29 -32.89 -14.30
C MET A 182 27.08 -33.31 -12.85
N LEU A 183 25.85 -33.45 -12.37
CA LEU A 183 25.55 -33.74 -10.95
C LEU A 183 25.00 -35.15 -10.77
N TYR A 184 25.37 -35.85 -9.70
CA TYR A 184 24.78 -37.12 -9.25
C TYR A 184 23.35 -36.93 -8.72
N LEU A 185 22.47 -36.40 -9.57
CA LEU A 185 21.05 -36.24 -9.32
C LEU A 185 20.29 -37.45 -9.87
N PHE A 186 19.91 -38.36 -8.98
CA PHE A 186 19.08 -39.51 -9.34
C PHE A 186 17.60 -39.14 -9.42
N TRP A 187 16.83 -39.99 -10.10
CA TRP A 187 15.41 -39.80 -10.36
C TRP A 187 14.58 -39.60 -9.09
N ASP A 188 14.81 -40.41 -8.05
CA ASP A 188 14.01 -40.35 -6.81
C ASP A 188 14.21 -39.02 -6.04
N PRO A 189 15.46 -38.54 -5.80
CA PRO A 189 15.69 -37.19 -5.28
C PRO A 189 15.08 -36.09 -6.14
N ALA A 190 15.23 -36.15 -7.47
CA ALA A 190 14.66 -35.16 -8.38
C ALA A 190 13.12 -35.12 -8.30
N LEU A 191 12.49 -36.28 -8.15
CA LEU A 191 11.05 -36.39 -7.95
C LEU A 191 10.61 -35.78 -6.61
N GLY A 192 11.43 -35.90 -5.55
CA GLY A 192 11.20 -35.25 -4.27
C GLY A 192 11.19 -33.73 -4.39
N VAL A 193 12.18 -33.16 -5.09
CA VAL A 193 12.26 -31.72 -5.38
C VAL A 193 11.08 -31.25 -6.21
N TYR A 194 10.70 -31.99 -7.25
CA TYR A 194 9.50 -31.72 -8.04
C TYR A 194 8.23 -31.66 -7.17
N LYS A 195 8.01 -32.64 -6.29
CA LYS A 195 6.84 -32.68 -5.42
C LYS A 195 6.80 -31.47 -4.48
N PHE A 196 7.93 -31.14 -3.87
CA PHE A 196 8.05 -29.96 -3.02
C PHE A 196 7.75 -28.68 -3.79
N TYR A 197 8.39 -28.50 -4.95
CA TYR A 197 8.22 -27.34 -5.82
C TYR A 197 6.75 -27.14 -6.22
N ALA A 198 6.10 -28.21 -6.69
CA ALA A 198 4.71 -28.19 -7.08
C ALA A 198 3.78 -27.86 -5.89
N GLN A 199 4.01 -28.47 -4.72
CA GLN A 199 3.21 -28.18 -3.51
C GLN A 199 3.38 -26.74 -3.04
N PHE A 200 4.63 -26.26 -2.98
CA PHE A 200 4.95 -24.92 -2.51
C PHE A 200 4.32 -23.85 -3.41
N TYR A 201 4.53 -23.91 -4.72
CA TYR A 201 3.98 -22.90 -5.63
C TYR A 201 2.46 -23.02 -5.82
N THR A 202 1.86 -24.21 -5.61
CA THR A 202 0.39 -24.33 -5.52
C THR A 202 -0.15 -23.61 -4.28
N LEU A 203 0.55 -23.73 -3.15
CA LEU A 203 0.20 -23.00 -1.93
C LEU A 203 0.33 -21.49 -2.15
N LEU A 204 1.43 -21.02 -2.73
CA LEU A 204 1.61 -19.59 -3.04
C LEU A 204 0.51 -19.04 -3.94
N GLY A 205 0.17 -19.76 -5.02
CA GLY A 205 -0.93 -19.37 -5.89
C GLY A 205 -2.26 -19.30 -5.16
N THR A 206 -2.52 -20.23 -4.24
CA THR A 206 -3.75 -20.23 -3.42
C THR A 206 -3.78 -19.05 -2.45
N ILE A 207 -2.64 -18.74 -1.81
CA ILE A 207 -2.50 -17.60 -0.90
C ILE A 207 -2.74 -16.30 -1.67
N GLU A 208 -2.06 -16.10 -2.79
CA GLU A 208 -2.16 -14.86 -3.57
C GLU A 208 -3.57 -14.66 -4.13
N LYS A 209 -4.17 -15.72 -4.70
CA LYS A 209 -5.56 -15.70 -5.17
C LYS A 209 -6.53 -15.32 -4.05
N SER A 210 -6.31 -15.84 -2.85
CA SER A 210 -7.12 -15.50 -1.68
C SER A 210 -6.94 -14.04 -1.27
N GLN A 211 -5.71 -13.52 -1.32
CA GLN A 211 -5.41 -12.13 -0.99
C GLN A 211 -6.09 -11.14 -1.94
N ILE A 212 -5.97 -11.34 -3.25
CA ILE A 212 -6.63 -10.46 -4.23
C ILE A 212 -8.15 -10.56 -4.13
N THR A 213 -8.71 -11.76 -3.94
CA THR A 213 -10.16 -11.95 -3.74
C THR A 213 -10.68 -11.19 -2.51
N VAL A 214 -9.94 -11.24 -1.40
CA VAL A 214 -10.29 -10.47 -0.20
C VAL A 214 -10.20 -8.98 -0.50
N PHE A 215 -9.10 -8.52 -1.09
CA PHE A 215 -8.92 -7.12 -1.45
C PHE A 215 -10.04 -6.58 -2.34
N GLU A 216 -10.43 -7.31 -3.38
CA GLU A 216 -11.53 -6.92 -4.28
C GLU A 216 -12.85 -6.78 -3.52
N ARG A 217 -13.16 -7.71 -2.61
CA ARG A 217 -14.36 -7.61 -1.76
C ARG A 217 -14.33 -6.40 -0.82
N LEU A 218 -13.17 -6.04 -0.28
CA LEU A 218 -13.02 -4.86 0.58
C LEU A 218 -13.19 -3.55 -0.22
N THR A 219 -12.75 -3.56 -1.48
CA THR A 219 -12.72 -2.40 -2.39
C THR A 219 -13.86 -2.35 -3.41
N GLU A 220 -14.81 -3.28 -3.37
CA GLU A 220 -15.97 -3.25 -4.27
C GLU A 220 -16.91 -2.10 -3.89
N ASN A 221 -17.24 -2.00 -2.61
CA ASN A 221 -18.14 -0.98 -2.07
C ASN A 221 -17.43 0.03 -1.16
N PHE A 222 -16.13 -0.12 -0.92
CA PHE A 222 -15.35 0.76 -0.04
C PHE A 222 -15.97 0.90 1.35
N ASN A 223 -16.45 -0.22 1.89
CA ASN A 223 -17.20 -0.25 3.15
C ASN A 223 -16.39 0.30 4.33
N PHE A 224 -15.08 0.07 4.36
CA PHE A 224 -14.21 0.59 5.42
C PHE A 224 -14.05 2.09 5.36
N PHE A 225 -13.85 2.65 4.15
CA PHE A 225 -13.84 4.10 3.93
C PHE A 225 -15.14 4.74 4.43
N ARG A 226 -16.29 4.24 3.98
CA ARG A 226 -17.61 4.77 4.35
C ARG A 226 -17.88 4.68 5.85
N LYS A 227 -17.54 3.55 6.48
CA LYS A 227 -17.69 3.37 7.93
C LYS A 227 -16.80 4.31 8.72
N SER A 228 -15.55 4.48 8.31
CA SER A 228 -14.60 5.41 8.94
C SER A 228 -15.09 6.85 8.84
N TYR A 229 -15.60 7.26 7.67
CA TYR A 229 -16.19 8.57 7.50
C TYR A 229 -17.44 8.76 8.37
N TYR A 230 -18.37 7.80 8.33
CA TYR A 230 -19.61 7.80 9.12
C TYR A 230 -19.36 7.94 10.63
N LEU A 231 -18.40 7.20 11.18
CA LEU A 231 -18.10 7.22 12.62
C LEU A 231 -17.67 8.61 13.10
N ASN A 232 -17.04 9.40 12.22
CA ASN A 232 -16.54 10.71 12.55
C ASN A 232 -17.57 11.81 12.31
N THR A 233 -18.35 11.77 11.22
CA THR A 233 -19.32 12.84 10.86
C THR A 233 -20.74 12.58 11.38
N GLY A 234 -21.13 11.33 11.61
CA GLY A 234 -22.51 10.94 11.90
C GLY A 234 -23.49 11.24 10.76
N GLU A 235 -23.04 11.85 9.68
CA GLU A 235 -23.74 11.87 8.40
C GLU A 235 -23.86 10.45 7.90
N CYS A 236 -24.89 10.14 7.12
CA CYS A 236 -25.19 8.82 6.54
C CYS A 236 -26.01 7.84 7.40
N ARG A 237 -26.62 8.28 8.52
CA ARG A 237 -27.59 7.44 9.26
C ARG A 237 -28.84 7.13 8.44
N ASN A 238 -29.28 8.07 7.59
CA ASN A 238 -30.50 7.96 6.79
C ASN A 238 -30.25 7.48 5.35
N ASN A 239 -29.01 7.63 4.84
CA ASN A 239 -28.62 7.14 3.53
C ASN A 239 -27.17 6.59 3.56
N PRO A 240 -26.97 5.35 4.03
CA PRO A 240 -25.65 4.73 4.11
C PRO A 240 -25.03 4.47 2.73
N ALA A 241 -25.88 4.25 1.71
CA ALA A 241 -25.45 3.89 0.37
C ALA A 241 -24.88 5.07 -0.42
N GLY A 242 -25.33 6.30 -0.18
CA GLY A 242 -24.75 7.51 -0.76
C GLY A 242 -23.60 8.12 0.06
N CYS A 243 -23.19 7.45 1.14
CA CYS A 243 -22.22 7.99 2.08
C CYS A 243 -20.83 8.11 1.48
N ALA A 244 -20.24 9.29 1.60
CA ALA A 244 -18.85 9.57 1.22
C ALA A 244 -18.50 9.16 -0.22
N GLU A 245 -19.49 9.19 -1.12
CA GLU A 245 -19.30 8.75 -2.52
C GLU A 245 -18.29 9.62 -3.27
N ASP A 246 -18.29 10.94 -3.01
CA ASP A 246 -17.33 11.89 -3.58
C ASP A 246 -15.88 11.44 -3.26
N GLY A 247 -15.60 11.11 -1.99
CA GLY A 247 -14.26 10.71 -1.55
C GLY A 247 -13.82 9.35 -2.08
N VAL A 248 -14.74 8.46 -2.42
CA VAL A 248 -14.43 7.14 -2.95
C VAL A 248 -14.13 7.16 -4.46
N ALA A 249 -14.53 8.21 -5.19
CA ALA A 249 -14.41 8.28 -6.64
C ALA A 249 -12.98 8.04 -7.15
N GLY A 250 -11.97 8.65 -6.50
CA GLY A 250 -10.56 8.48 -6.85
C GLY A 250 -10.08 7.03 -6.69
N PHE A 251 -10.54 6.34 -5.65
CA PHE A 251 -10.22 4.92 -5.44
C PHE A 251 -10.94 4.00 -6.42
N LYS A 252 -12.19 4.32 -6.79
CA LYS A 252 -12.95 3.55 -7.80
C LYS A 252 -12.27 3.62 -9.17
N ALA A 253 -11.79 4.80 -9.56
CA ALA A 253 -11.11 5.00 -10.83
C ALA A 253 -9.79 4.22 -10.94
N ASN A 254 -9.10 4.04 -9.81
CA ASN A 254 -7.79 3.36 -9.74
C ASN A 254 -7.87 2.00 -9.03
N ALA A 255 -9.01 1.33 -9.10
CA ALA A 255 -9.22 0.07 -8.42
C ALA A 255 -8.29 -1.02 -8.97
N ILE A 256 -7.62 -1.77 -8.08
CA ILE A 256 -6.84 -2.94 -8.46
C ILE A 256 -7.80 -4.14 -8.64
N ARG A 257 -7.70 -4.80 -9.79
CA ARG A 257 -8.56 -5.94 -10.20
C ARG A 257 -7.75 -6.98 -10.93
N GLU A 258 -7.97 -8.24 -10.58
CA GLU A 258 -7.35 -9.37 -11.26
C GLU A 258 -7.76 -9.44 -12.74
N GLY A 259 -6.77 -9.62 -13.61
CA GLY A 259 -6.97 -9.66 -15.06
C GLY A 259 -7.07 -8.30 -15.74
N ASN A 260 -7.12 -7.20 -14.99
CA ASN A 260 -7.04 -5.85 -15.53
C ASN A 260 -5.63 -5.26 -15.34
N ASN A 261 -5.29 -4.89 -14.10
CA ASN A 261 -4.01 -4.29 -13.73
C ASN A 261 -3.23 -5.12 -12.69
N PHE A 262 -3.80 -6.24 -12.25
CA PHE A 262 -3.16 -7.24 -11.40
C PHE A 262 -3.14 -8.58 -12.15
N HIS A 263 -1.96 -9.17 -12.30
CA HIS A 263 -1.74 -10.34 -13.14
C HIS A 263 -1.05 -11.45 -12.36
N MET A 264 -1.69 -12.62 -12.29
CA MET A 264 -1.08 -13.84 -11.76
C MET A 264 -0.48 -14.66 -12.90
N HIS A 265 0.80 -15.02 -12.78
CA HIS A 265 1.53 -15.73 -13.82
C HIS A 265 1.68 -17.20 -13.46
N TYR A 266 1.40 -18.07 -14.43
CA TYR A 266 1.42 -19.52 -14.26
C TYR A 266 2.27 -20.17 -15.35
N THR A 267 3.05 -21.19 -14.99
CA THR A 267 3.60 -22.14 -15.95
C THR A 267 2.60 -23.26 -16.22
N SER A 268 2.59 -23.78 -17.44
CA SER A 268 1.69 -24.84 -17.92
C SER A 268 2.37 -26.21 -18.01
N LYS A 269 3.71 -26.24 -18.06
CA LYS A 269 4.49 -27.45 -18.26
C LYS A 269 5.76 -27.43 -17.44
N LEU A 270 6.08 -28.56 -16.83
CA LEU A 270 7.27 -28.75 -16.03
C LEU A 270 8.11 -29.91 -16.56
N GLN A 271 9.42 -29.70 -16.62
CA GLN A 271 10.39 -30.71 -16.99
C GLN A 271 11.54 -30.77 -15.99
N PHE A 272 12.12 -31.94 -15.80
CA PHE A 272 13.39 -32.09 -15.10
C PHE A 272 14.22 -33.21 -15.73
N TRP A 273 15.54 -33.06 -15.68
CA TRP A 273 16.51 -34.05 -16.12
C TRP A 273 17.15 -34.72 -14.90
N ALA A 274 17.22 -36.04 -14.89
CA ALA A 274 17.79 -36.81 -13.78
C ALA A 274 18.30 -38.18 -14.25
N LYS A 275 19.20 -38.78 -13.46
CA LYS A 275 19.78 -40.09 -13.74
C LYS A 275 18.86 -41.22 -13.28
N VAL A 276 18.66 -42.20 -14.16
CA VAL A 276 17.95 -43.44 -13.86
C VAL A 276 18.98 -44.58 -13.84
N PRO A 277 19.06 -45.35 -12.74
CA PRO A 277 19.93 -46.52 -12.67
C PRO A 277 19.61 -47.53 -13.77
N GLN A 278 20.64 -48.11 -14.39
CA GLN A 278 20.48 -49.17 -15.40
C GLN A 278 21.51 -50.27 -15.19
N THR A 279 21.25 -51.45 -15.75
CA THR A 279 22.22 -52.54 -15.77
C THR A 279 23.30 -52.28 -16.82
N GLY A 280 24.58 -52.36 -16.45
CA GLY A 280 25.72 -52.19 -17.35
C GLY A 280 26.62 -51.00 -17.03
N ILE A 281 27.51 -50.66 -17.97
CA ILE A 281 28.42 -49.50 -17.90
C ILE A 281 28.06 -48.55 -19.05
N PRO A 282 27.72 -47.26 -18.79
CA PRO A 282 27.65 -46.63 -17.47
C PRO A 282 26.43 -47.10 -16.65
N PRO A 283 26.52 -47.10 -15.31
CA PRO A 283 25.50 -47.65 -14.40
C PRO A 283 24.21 -46.81 -14.31
N TYR A 284 24.10 -45.75 -15.11
CA TYR A 284 22.93 -44.90 -15.22
C TYR A 284 22.79 -44.33 -16.62
N MET A 285 21.56 -44.00 -17.00
CA MET A 285 21.24 -43.19 -18.17
C MET A 285 20.59 -41.88 -17.74
N LEU A 286 20.83 -40.82 -18.50
CA LEU A 286 20.15 -39.55 -18.28
C LEU A 286 18.76 -39.60 -18.88
N HIS A 287 17.75 -39.33 -18.05
CA HIS A 287 16.34 -39.32 -18.43
C HIS A 287 15.72 -37.96 -18.15
N HIS A 288 14.60 -37.67 -18.80
CA HIS A 288 13.74 -36.53 -18.48
C HIS A 288 12.27 -36.95 -18.53
N THR A 289 11.40 -36.11 -18.00
CA THR A 289 9.95 -36.28 -18.15
C THR A 289 9.56 -36.05 -19.61
N ASN A 290 9.13 -37.13 -20.28
CA ASN A 290 8.62 -37.09 -21.65
C ASN A 290 7.32 -37.91 -21.75
N PRO A 291 6.15 -37.27 -21.97
CA PRO A 291 5.97 -35.83 -22.17
C PRO A 291 6.30 -35.01 -20.90
N PRO A 292 6.57 -33.70 -21.04
CA PRO A 292 6.62 -32.80 -19.89
C PRO A 292 5.35 -32.92 -19.05
N VAL A 293 5.46 -32.67 -17.75
CA VAL A 293 4.33 -32.77 -16.83
C VAL A 293 3.42 -31.57 -17.05
N ASP A 294 2.20 -31.81 -17.51
CA ASP A 294 1.17 -30.78 -17.63
C ASP A 294 0.71 -30.36 -16.22
N ILE A 295 0.90 -29.09 -15.88
CA ILE A 295 0.58 -28.53 -14.57
C ILE A 295 0.25 -27.05 -14.70
N LYS A 296 -0.75 -26.55 -13.98
CA LYS A 296 -0.98 -25.10 -13.85
C LYS A 296 -0.39 -24.62 -12.54
N LEU A 297 0.84 -24.13 -12.57
CA LEU A 297 1.59 -23.79 -11.37
C LEU A 297 1.90 -22.30 -11.33
N PHE A 298 1.49 -21.63 -10.25
CA PHE A 298 1.78 -20.22 -10.03
C PHE A 298 3.29 -19.99 -9.96
N GLN A 299 3.76 -18.83 -10.40
CA GLN A 299 5.17 -18.46 -10.35
C GLN A 299 5.37 -17.14 -9.63
N LEU A 300 4.63 -16.10 -10.03
CA LEU A 300 4.66 -14.79 -9.41
C LEU A 300 3.41 -13.99 -9.82
N ALA A 301 3.16 -12.87 -9.15
CA ALA A 301 2.12 -11.91 -9.53
C ALA A 301 2.73 -10.54 -9.83
N THR A 302 2.17 -9.81 -10.78
CA THR A 302 2.59 -8.44 -11.11
C THR A 302 1.42 -7.47 -11.03
N VAL A 303 1.76 -6.20 -10.84
CA VAL A 303 0.82 -5.09 -11.00
C VAL A 303 1.40 -4.18 -12.06
N ASP A 304 0.52 -3.59 -12.87
CA ASP A 304 0.91 -2.64 -13.90
C ASP A 304 1.65 -1.45 -13.30
N ASN A 305 2.65 -0.97 -14.04
CA ASN A 305 3.48 0.15 -13.59
C ASN A 305 2.63 1.41 -13.38
N ASP A 306 1.69 1.70 -14.29
CA ASP A 306 0.83 2.88 -14.19
C ASP A 306 -0.07 2.84 -12.96
N ALA A 307 -0.59 1.66 -12.60
CA ALA A 307 -1.44 1.49 -11.43
C ALA A 307 -0.65 1.70 -10.11
N LEU A 308 0.59 1.20 -10.05
CA LEU A 308 1.47 1.41 -8.91
C LEU A 308 2.00 2.83 -8.83
N GLU A 309 2.28 3.45 -9.97
CA GLU A 309 2.66 4.86 -10.04
C GLU A 309 1.51 5.76 -9.56
N ALA A 310 0.27 5.50 -9.99
CA ALA A 310 -0.90 6.21 -9.50
C ALA A 310 -1.06 6.06 -7.98
N ALA A 311 -0.95 4.84 -7.46
CA ALA A 311 -1.04 4.59 -6.02
C ALA A 311 0.08 5.29 -5.22
N GLY A 312 1.29 5.36 -5.78
CA GLY A 312 2.46 5.92 -5.11
C GLY A 312 2.62 7.44 -5.23
N ASN A 313 2.17 8.03 -6.34
CA ASN A 313 2.01 9.48 -6.49
C ASN A 313 0.86 9.98 -5.59
N GLY A 314 -0.18 9.17 -5.43
CA GLY A 314 -1.26 9.40 -4.50
C GLY A 314 -2.60 9.64 -5.19
N TYR A 315 -3.67 9.36 -4.45
CA TYR A 315 -5.04 9.64 -4.85
C TYR A 315 -5.53 10.89 -4.16
N GLU A 316 -6.07 11.80 -4.96
CA GLU A 316 -6.74 12.99 -4.48
C GLU A 316 -8.17 12.63 -4.04
N VAL A 317 -8.45 12.84 -2.76
CA VAL A 317 -9.71 12.48 -2.13
C VAL A 317 -10.44 13.75 -1.74
N PHE A 318 -11.51 14.06 -2.49
CA PHE A 318 -12.37 15.21 -2.22
C PHE A 318 -13.70 14.74 -1.64
N GLN A 319 -14.13 15.34 -0.54
CA GLN A 319 -15.42 15.03 0.06
C GLN A 319 -16.22 16.30 0.32
N GLY A 320 -17.35 16.41 -0.37
CA GLY A 320 -18.31 17.48 -0.16
C GLY A 320 -19.19 17.22 1.05
N TRP A 321 -19.66 18.29 1.70
CA TRP A 321 -20.73 18.21 2.70
C TRP A 321 -21.71 19.38 2.50
N ASP A 322 -22.93 19.21 3.01
CA ASP A 322 -23.98 20.23 2.88
C ASP A 322 -24.02 21.09 4.15
N VAL A 323 -23.72 22.38 3.99
CA VAL A 323 -23.77 23.35 5.10
C VAL A 323 -25.22 23.74 5.35
N GLN A 324 -25.66 23.63 6.59
CA GLN A 324 -26.99 24.08 7.02
C GLN A 324 -27.07 25.62 7.01
N SER A 325 -28.28 26.16 6.77
CA SER A 325 -28.51 27.61 6.84
C SER A 325 -28.13 28.16 8.23
N ASN A 326 -27.45 29.30 8.23
CA ASN A 326 -26.99 29.98 9.44
C ASN A 326 -27.98 31.08 9.84
N TYR A 327 -27.72 31.71 10.99
CA TYR A 327 -28.54 32.84 11.47
C TYR A 327 -28.64 34.02 10.50
N PHE A 328 -27.67 34.17 9.59
CA PHE A 328 -27.59 35.26 8.62
C PHE A 328 -28.14 34.90 7.24
N ASP A 329 -28.71 33.70 7.08
CA ASP A 329 -29.19 33.12 5.82
C ASP A 329 -28.17 33.19 4.67
N ILE A 330 -26.89 33.00 5.01
CA ILE A 330 -25.79 32.94 4.04
C ILE A 330 -25.74 31.54 3.45
N ASP A 331 -25.88 31.45 2.13
CA ASP A 331 -25.73 30.19 1.40
C ASP A 331 -24.24 29.86 1.18
N PHE A 332 -23.65 29.17 2.15
CA PHE A 332 -22.28 28.69 2.03
C PHE A 332 -22.11 27.58 1.00
N ASN A 333 -23.19 26.90 0.60
CA ASN A 333 -23.09 25.81 -0.38
C ASN A 333 -22.72 26.32 -1.76
N THR A 334 -23.15 27.54 -2.10
CA THR A 334 -22.77 28.22 -3.34
C THR A 334 -21.51 29.07 -3.17
N LEU A 335 -21.35 29.76 -2.04
CA LEU A 335 -20.23 30.70 -1.82
C LEU A 335 -18.87 30.00 -1.64
N ALA A 336 -18.84 28.80 -1.07
CA ALA A 336 -17.61 28.07 -0.76
C ALA A 336 -17.52 26.73 -1.50
N ALA A 337 -18.22 26.59 -2.63
CA ALA A 337 -18.22 25.37 -3.43
C ALA A 337 -16.82 25.05 -3.98
N CYS A 338 -16.38 23.82 -3.81
CA CYS A 338 -15.26 23.26 -4.54
C CYS A 338 -15.70 22.86 -5.95
N ARG A 339 -14.76 22.88 -6.90
CA ARG A 339 -15.02 22.51 -8.30
C ARG A 339 -15.38 21.02 -8.43
N GLU A 340 -14.76 20.19 -7.60
CA GLU A 340 -14.78 18.73 -7.69
C GLU A 340 -16.11 18.15 -7.21
N THR A 341 -16.73 18.80 -6.22
CA THR A 341 -17.97 18.30 -5.59
C THR A 341 -19.17 19.20 -5.87
N GLY A 342 -18.96 20.46 -6.28
CA GLY A 342 -20.00 21.48 -6.40
C GLY A 342 -20.54 21.97 -5.05
N ARG A 343 -19.84 21.64 -3.96
CA ARG A 343 -20.23 21.91 -2.56
C ARG A 343 -18.99 22.29 -1.75
N PRO A 344 -19.11 22.88 -0.56
CA PRO A 344 -18.01 22.98 0.38
C PRO A 344 -17.37 21.61 0.58
N CYS A 345 -16.05 21.54 0.40
CA CYS A 345 -15.34 20.26 0.42
C CYS A 345 -14.09 20.31 1.30
N VAL A 346 -13.75 19.12 1.79
CA VAL A 346 -12.45 18.82 2.39
C VAL A 346 -11.66 17.98 1.39
N HIS A 347 -10.35 18.03 1.54
CA HIS A 347 -9.42 17.42 0.61
C HIS A 347 -8.31 16.74 1.40
N ALA A 348 -7.91 15.55 0.96
CA ALA A 348 -6.70 14.89 1.43
C ALA A 348 -6.06 14.16 0.24
N MET A 349 -4.74 14.16 0.18
CA MET A 349 -4.00 13.28 -0.73
C MET A 349 -3.47 12.09 0.06
N VAL A 350 -3.69 10.87 -0.44
CA VAL A 350 -3.19 9.66 0.21
C VAL A 350 -2.43 8.79 -0.79
N ALA A 351 -1.27 8.27 -0.39
CA ALA A 351 -0.40 7.49 -1.26
C ALA A 351 0.08 6.20 -0.59
N SER A 352 0.37 5.18 -1.41
CA SER A 352 1.06 3.96 -1.02
C SER A 352 2.48 3.99 -1.59
N GLN A 353 3.44 4.42 -0.77
CA GLN A 353 4.80 4.68 -1.22
C GLN A 353 5.74 3.54 -0.84
N CYS A 354 6.63 3.17 -1.76
CA CYS A 354 7.75 2.29 -1.45
C CYS A 354 9.10 3.03 -1.62
N PRO A 355 10.19 2.60 -0.96
CA PRO A 355 11.47 3.32 -0.96
C PRO A 355 12.14 3.47 -2.34
N ALA A 356 11.73 2.66 -3.31
CA ALA A 356 12.32 2.62 -4.65
C ALA A 356 11.27 2.82 -5.75
N LEU A 357 10.20 3.55 -5.45
CA LEU A 357 9.16 3.91 -6.42
C LEU A 357 9.72 4.95 -7.41
N SER A 358 10.48 4.49 -8.40
CA SER A 358 11.02 5.32 -9.48
C SER A 358 11.49 4.44 -10.64
N SER A 359 11.32 4.92 -11.89
CA SER A 359 12.06 4.48 -13.08
C SER A 359 12.19 2.95 -13.25
N GLY A 360 11.05 2.26 -13.36
CA GLY A 360 11.00 0.83 -13.73
C GLY A 360 11.12 -0.16 -12.58
N ASN A 361 11.23 0.31 -11.33
CA ASN A 361 11.04 -0.52 -10.15
C ASN A 361 9.85 -0.02 -9.33
N ASN A 362 8.98 -0.95 -8.96
CA ASN A 362 7.74 -0.65 -8.24
C ASN A 362 7.65 -1.45 -6.92
N CYS A 363 8.73 -2.09 -6.44
CA CYS A 363 8.76 -2.86 -5.19
C CYS A 363 7.81 -4.07 -5.08
N VAL A 364 6.90 -4.32 -6.03
CA VAL A 364 6.12 -5.55 -6.16
C VAL A 364 6.85 -6.54 -7.07
N TRP A 365 7.22 -6.08 -8.26
CA TRP A 365 8.00 -6.80 -9.26
C TRP A 365 8.55 -5.80 -10.30
N PRO A 366 9.85 -5.82 -10.67
CA PRO A 366 10.78 -6.95 -10.62
C PRO A 366 11.72 -7.03 -9.42
N ASN A 367 11.69 -6.06 -8.50
CA ASN A 367 12.52 -6.10 -7.30
C ASN A 367 11.63 -6.10 -6.05
N PRO A 368 11.04 -7.25 -5.68
CA PRO A 368 10.10 -7.35 -4.56
C PRO A 368 10.76 -6.84 -3.27
N THR A 369 10.16 -5.80 -2.68
CA THR A 369 10.60 -5.16 -1.45
C THR A 369 9.35 -4.80 -0.63
N PRO A 370 8.95 -5.63 0.35
CA PRO A 370 7.69 -5.46 1.10
C PRO A 370 7.81 -4.33 2.14
N LYS A 371 7.99 -3.09 1.66
CA LYS A 371 8.19 -1.87 2.44
C LYS A 371 7.27 -0.73 2.02
N TYR A 372 6.11 -1.06 1.44
CA TYR A 372 5.08 -0.08 1.20
C TYR A 372 4.57 0.52 2.51
N GLN A 373 4.37 1.83 2.50
CA GLN A 373 3.84 2.60 3.60
C GLN A 373 2.74 3.52 3.09
N THR A 374 1.61 3.53 3.79
CA THR A 374 0.58 4.54 3.57
C THR A 374 1.07 5.89 4.08
N ARG A 375 1.05 6.90 3.21
CA ARG A 375 1.30 8.30 3.57
C ARG A 375 0.07 9.13 3.30
N LEU A 376 -0.28 9.95 4.28
CA LEU A 376 -1.37 10.91 4.20
C LEU A 376 -0.78 12.32 4.15
N TYR A 377 -1.31 13.14 3.26
CA TYR A 377 -1.02 14.56 3.12
C TYR A 377 -2.37 15.30 3.26
N PRO A 378 -2.74 15.64 4.51
CA PRO A 378 -4.02 16.28 4.83
C PRO A 378 -4.08 17.75 4.42
#